data_AF-A0A844MLH3-F1
#
_entry.id   AF-A0A844MLH3-F1
#
_cell.length_a   1.000
_cell.length_b   1.000
_cell.length_c   1.000
_cell.angle_alpha   90.00
_cell.angle_beta   90.00
_cell.angle_gamma   90.00
#
_symmetry.space_group_name_H-M   'P 1'
#
loop_
_entity.id
_entity.type
_entity.pdbx_description
1 polymer ?
#
loop_
_entity_poly.entity_id
_entity_poly.type
_entity_poly.pdbx_seq_one_letter_code
_entity_poly.pdbx_strand_id
1 'polypeptide(L)'
;MKKLERYNYENKWLGYVWKQDSGQKVIVVVDDCFKLAVSDNPPNAHGYGLKVIFDKVSLLNDTLGIGFFDLPQSCQKQDIELIVDAIKSWIDELKDRNIKLYLLVDYFHGLQTLESKAHGLEFVNYWQEHRPLPTEKIAHLSIGGADLRNPHKLECFQKTHIHDCKQDYKLLPEEFLNWLDVDEHPLCRLWRYSDRWFSSDSDTVLVKHNFSEVSQFLYDTTDSDNTFLAAEYKRKISAALGVNLPDTWWDNEESANNIHESLKCLCGEFFCGQNYSNAKRHLSVGAAYLIALMAYQKVYNNVNLFTNDAETWVEAKQATSPIFALQDKATARASAIALYDFFICLFTPRNEENSRQNKSGKSQVKSVYFYESGKTLKFQLSWDTRYPSSDRQESLAQTISTIFKQETIAIPKSAENTRSAILRLWRQMAISESGFMGPGVIYMEGDTLIVASRK
;
A
#
# COMPACT_ATOMS: atom_id res chain seq x y z
N MET A 1 -23.46 9.05 0.26
CA MET A 1 -23.14 8.00 1.26
C MET A 1 -22.95 6.71 0.49
N LYS A 2 -21.76 6.10 0.52
CA LYS A 2 -21.41 4.93 -0.32
C LYS A 2 -21.98 3.66 0.34
N LYS A 3 -23.01 3.02 -0.23
CA LYS A 3 -23.59 1.76 0.30
C LYS A 3 -23.58 0.71 -0.81
N LEU A 4 -23.36 -0.54 -0.43
CA LEU A 4 -23.57 -1.69 -1.30
C LEU A 4 -25.09 -1.91 -1.43
N GLU A 5 -25.61 -1.97 -2.64
CA GLU A 5 -27.03 -2.00 -2.97
C GLU A 5 -27.39 -3.33 -3.63
N ARG A 6 -28.62 -3.82 -3.41
CA ARG A 6 -29.11 -5.00 -4.13
C ARG A 6 -29.34 -4.64 -5.59
N TYR A 7 -28.85 -5.48 -6.49
CA TYR A 7 -29.07 -5.31 -7.92
C TYR A 7 -30.19 -6.23 -8.39
N ASN A 8 -31.29 -5.61 -8.81
CA ASN A 8 -32.43 -6.29 -9.40
C ASN A 8 -32.48 -6.01 -10.90
N TYR A 9 -32.61 -7.07 -11.69
CA TYR A 9 -32.79 -6.98 -13.13
C TYR A 9 -33.96 -7.87 -13.53
N GLU A 10 -34.91 -7.32 -14.29
CA GLU A 10 -36.14 -8.01 -14.70
C GLU A 10 -36.90 -8.69 -13.54
N ASN A 11 -37.05 -7.98 -12.41
CA ASN A 11 -37.68 -8.46 -11.17
C ASN A 11 -37.00 -9.67 -10.51
N LYS A 12 -35.78 -10.01 -10.94
CA LYS A 12 -34.93 -11.01 -10.30
C LYS A 12 -33.80 -10.32 -9.57
N TRP A 13 -33.55 -10.79 -8.35
CA TRP A 13 -32.41 -10.36 -7.58
C TRP A 13 -31.21 -11.22 -7.95
N LEU A 14 -30.16 -10.60 -8.48
CA LEU A 14 -29.03 -11.31 -9.10
C LEU A 14 -27.69 -11.02 -8.43
N GLY A 15 -27.62 -9.96 -7.62
CA GLY A 15 -26.35 -9.53 -7.07
C GLY A 15 -26.44 -8.35 -6.13
N TYR A 16 -25.26 -7.86 -5.80
CA TYR A 16 -25.04 -6.61 -5.10
C TYR A 16 -24.06 -5.74 -5.88
N VAL A 17 -24.32 -4.45 -5.96
CA VAL A 17 -23.44 -3.49 -6.61
C VAL A 17 -23.11 -2.34 -5.68
N TRP A 18 -21.89 -1.86 -5.78
CA TRP A 18 -21.39 -0.68 -5.10
C TRP A 18 -20.75 0.23 -6.13
N LYS A 19 -20.95 1.54 -5.98
CA LYS A 19 -20.39 2.56 -6.86
C LYS A 19 -19.92 3.79 -6.09
N GLN A 20 -19.01 4.53 -6.70
CA GLN A 20 -18.58 5.85 -6.25
C GLN A 20 -18.61 6.87 -7.39
N ASP A 21 -18.50 8.15 -7.04
CA ASP A 21 -18.65 9.26 -8.00
C ASP A 21 -17.44 9.45 -8.91
N SER A 22 -16.29 8.85 -8.58
CA SER A 22 -15.03 9.01 -9.31
C SER A 22 -14.26 7.71 -9.36
N GLY A 23 -13.57 7.43 -10.47
CA GLY A 23 -12.75 6.24 -10.63
C GLY A 23 -12.80 5.79 -12.08
N GLN A 24 -12.08 4.72 -12.40
CA GLN A 24 -12.10 4.13 -13.74
C GLN A 24 -12.24 2.61 -13.69
N LYS A 25 -12.00 2.00 -12.54
CA LYS A 25 -11.93 0.55 -12.39
C LYS A 25 -13.27 -0.01 -11.92
N VAL A 26 -13.84 -0.94 -12.67
CA VAL A 26 -15.01 -1.70 -12.25
C VAL A 26 -14.64 -3.16 -12.11
N ILE A 27 -14.94 -3.73 -10.94
CA ILE A 27 -14.61 -5.12 -10.62
C ILE A 27 -15.91 -5.89 -10.51
N VAL A 28 -16.04 -6.92 -11.32
CA VAL A 28 -17.18 -7.84 -11.30
C VAL A 28 -16.69 -9.17 -10.76
N VAL A 29 -17.33 -9.65 -9.70
CA VAL A 29 -17.12 -10.98 -9.16
C VAL A 29 -18.37 -11.81 -9.43
N VAL A 30 -18.20 -12.94 -10.10
CA VAL A 30 -19.26 -13.93 -10.36
C VAL A 30 -18.89 -15.19 -9.59
N ASP A 31 -19.68 -15.59 -8.61
CA ASP A 31 -19.31 -16.67 -7.67
C ASP A 31 -20.50 -17.60 -7.42
N ASP A 32 -20.26 -18.92 -7.45
CA ASP A 32 -21.30 -19.95 -7.34
C ASP A 32 -21.65 -20.36 -5.89
N CYS A 33 -20.75 -20.02 -4.98
CA CYS A 33 -20.91 -20.14 -3.54
C CYS A 33 -21.44 -18.84 -2.93
N PHE A 34 -21.55 -17.78 -3.72
CA PHE A 34 -22.11 -16.51 -3.29
C PHE A 34 -23.64 -16.59 -3.16
N LYS A 35 -24.14 -16.76 -1.93
CA LYS A 35 -25.60 -16.76 -1.68
C LYS A 35 -26.14 -15.36 -1.39
N LEU A 36 -27.16 -14.98 -2.16
CA LEU A 36 -27.95 -13.76 -1.96
C LEU A 36 -28.72 -13.81 -0.61
N ALA A 37 -28.27 -13.06 0.40
CA ALA A 37 -28.89 -12.99 1.74
C ALA A 37 -30.08 -11.99 1.87
N VAL A 38 -31.26 -12.46 2.27
CA VAL A 38 -32.55 -11.73 2.24
C VAL A 38 -32.62 -10.51 3.20
N SER A 39 -31.71 -10.38 4.17
CA SER A 39 -31.64 -9.24 5.11
C SER A 39 -30.30 -8.51 5.09
N ASP A 40 -30.36 -7.19 5.26
CA ASP A 40 -29.27 -6.20 5.12
C ASP A 40 -28.06 -6.47 6.03
N ASN A 41 -26.93 -6.82 5.40
CA ASN A 41 -25.56 -6.41 5.74
C ASN A 41 -24.65 -6.90 4.60
N PRO A 42 -23.48 -6.26 4.34
CA PRO A 42 -22.61 -6.61 3.21
C PRO A 42 -22.38 -8.12 3.17
N PRO A 43 -22.17 -8.72 1.99
CA PRO A 43 -22.30 -10.15 1.80
C PRO A 43 -21.53 -10.94 2.88
N ASN A 44 -22.26 -11.40 3.90
CA ASN A 44 -21.94 -12.62 4.62
C ASN A 44 -22.37 -13.75 3.68
N ALA A 45 -21.73 -13.82 2.52
CA ALA A 45 -21.61 -15.08 1.81
C ALA A 45 -21.08 -16.04 2.87
N HIS A 46 -21.82 -17.09 3.18
CA HIS A 46 -21.33 -18.15 4.06
C HIS A 46 -20.09 -18.77 3.38
N GLY A 47 -18.92 -18.15 3.60
CA GLY A 47 -17.73 -18.29 2.76
C GLY A 47 -16.75 -17.09 2.78
N TYR A 48 -16.54 -16.45 3.94
CA TYR A 48 -15.37 -15.69 4.44
C TYR A 48 -14.29 -15.01 3.53
N GLY A 49 -14.55 -14.53 2.29
CA GLY A 49 -13.48 -13.77 1.61
C GLY A 49 -13.80 -12.91 0.38
N LEU A 50 -15.01 -12.97 -0.19
CA LEU A 50 -15.47 -11.90 -1.08
C LEU A 50 -15.61 -10.55 -0.34
N LYS A 51 -15.92 -10.61 0.95
CA LYS A 51 -15.94 -9.43 1.83
C LYS A 51 -14.57 -8.78 1.95
N VAL A 52 -13.47 -9.55 1.96
CA VAL A 52 -12.11 -9.00 2.02
C VAL A 52 -11.80 -8.21 0.75
N ILE A 53 -12.20 -8.73 -0.42
CA ILE A 53 -12.09 -8.01 -1.69
C ILE A 53 -12.86 -6.69 -1.61
N PHE A 54 -14.13 -6.72 -1.20
CA PHE A 54 -14.93 -5.50 -1.04
C PHE A 54 -14.29 -4.50 -0.06
N ASP A 55 -13.98 -4.93 1.16
CA ASP A 55 -13.44 -4.08 2.23
C ASP A 55 -12.13 -3.39 1.82
N LYS A 56 -11.27 -4.09 1.04
CA LYS A 56 -9.97 -3.56 0.65
C LYS A 56 -10.03 -2.74 -0.63
N VAL A 57 -10.83 -3.15 -1.62
CA VAL A 57 -10.83 -2.50 -2.94
C VAL A 57 -11.77 -1.30 -2.99
N SER A 58 -12.84 -1.26 -2.18
CA SER A 58 -13.73 -0.09 -2.08
C SER A 58 -13.06 1.15 -1.47
N LEU A 59 -11.90 0.97 -0.81
CA LEU A 59 -11.09 2.05 -0.26
C LEU A 59 -10.13 2.66 -1.29
N LEU A 60 -9.95 2.04 -2.46
CA LEU A 60 -9.06 2.55 -3.50
C LEU A 60 -9.75 3.68 -4.28
N ASN A 61 -9.03 4.79 -4.48
CA ASN A 61 -9.57 5.99 -5.12
C ASN A 61 -9.90 5.78 -6.61
N ASP A 62 -9.33 4.77 -7.26
CA ASP A 62 -9.52 4.47 -8.68
C ASP A 62 -10.65 3.45 -8.95
N THR A 63 -11.19 2.78 -7.92
CA THR A 63 -12.30 1.81 -8.03
C THR A 63 -13.65 2.48 -8.20
N LEU A 64 -14.12 2.67 -9.44
CA LEU A 64 -15.44 3.23 -9.72
C LEU A 64 -16.61 2.38 -9.18
N GLY A 65 -16.50 1.05 -9.26
CA GLY A 65 -17.58 0.16 -8.85
C GLY A 65 -17.16 -1.27 -8.58
N ILE A 66 -17.95 -1.97 -7.77
CA ILE A 66 -17.75 -3.38 -7.41
C ILE A 66 -19.09 -4.10 -7.48
N GLY A 67 -19.19 -5.16 -8.27
CA GLY A 67 -20.38 -5.98 -8.42
C GLY A 67 -20.12 -7.42 -7.99
N PHE A 68 -21.03 -8.00 -7.22
CA PHE A 68 -21.04 -9.42 -6.85
C PHE A 68 -22.31 -10.06 -7.39
N PHE A 69 -22.18 -11.04 -8.27
CA PHE A 69 -23.30 -11.73 -8.92
C PHE A 69 -23.29 -13.22 -8.56
N ASP A 70 -24.47 -13.73 -8.19
CA ASP A 70 -24.66 -15.15 -7.85
C ASP A 70 -24.74 -15.97 -9.13
N LEU A 71 -23.85 -16.95 -9.27
CA LEU A 71 -23.89 -17.95 -10.33
C LEU A 71 -24.56 -19.21 -9.77
N PRO A 72 -25.79 -19.56 -10.17
CA PRO A 72 -26.46 -20.72 -9.59
C PRO A 72 -25.66 -22.02 -9.75
N GLN A 73 -25.62 -22.84 -8.71
CA GLN A 73 -24.94 -24.16 -8.71
C GLN A 73 -25.45 -25.14 -9.76
N SER A 74 -26.63 -24.88 -10.33
CA SER A 74 -27.20 -25.62 -11.46
C SER A 74 -27.62 -24.61 -12.52
N CYS A 75 -26.65 -23.84 -13.05
CA CYS A 75 -26.98 -22.78 -13.99
C CYS A 75 -27.42 -23.34 -15.35
N GLN A 76 -28.48 -22.77 -15.90
CA GLN A 76 -28.85 -22.94 -17.30
C GLN A 76 -28.24 -21.80 -18.11
N LYS A 77 -28.17 -21.97 -19.43
CA LYS A 77 -27.70 -20.92 -20.34
C LYS A 77 -28.47 -19.59 -20.13
N GLN A 78 -29.77 -19.67 -19.85
CA GLN A 78 -30.60 -18.50 -19.57
C GLN A 78 -30.18 -17.75 -18.30
N ASP A 79 -29.65 -18.45 -17.29
CA ASP A 79 -29.14 -17.80 -16.08
C ASP A 79 -27.85 -17.03 -16.38
N ILE A 80 -26.96 -17.60 -17.21
CA ILE A 80 -25.73 -16.92 -17.68
C ILE A 80 -26.09 -15.68 -18.50
N GLU A 81 -27.00 -15.81 -19.46
CA GLU A 81 -27.50 -14.70 -20.29
C GLU A 81 -28.04 -13.57 -19.40
N LEU A 82 -28.88 -13.91 -18.42
CA LEU A 82 -29.46 -12.95 -17.50
C LEU A 82 -28.42 -12.24 -16.63
N ILE A 83 -27.43 -12.96 -16.09
CA ILE A 83 -26.34 -12.35 -15.31
C ILE A 83 -25.52 -11.40 -16.19
N VAL A 84 -25.20 -11.81 -17.42
CA VAL A 84 -24.46 -10.97 -18.37
C VAL A 84 -25.23 -9.70 -18.71
N ASP A 85 -26.53 -9.80 -18.96
CA ASP A 85 -27.37 -8.64 -19.28
C ASP A 85 -27.56 -7.73 -18.06
N ALA A 86 -27.64 -8.28 -16.86
CA ALA A 86 -27.63 -7.50 -15.62
C ALA A 86 -26.30 -6.74 -15.44
N ILE A 87 -25.15 -7.38 -15.72
CA ILE A 87 -23.85 -6.70 -15.69
C ILE A 87 -23.81 -5.58 -16.74
N LYS A 88 -24.23 -5.83 -17.98
CA LYS A 88 -24.31 -4.78 -19.02
C LYS A 88 -25.14 -3.60 -18.57
N SER A 89 -26.37 -3.85 -18.14
CA SER A 89 -27.29 -2.83 -17.65
C SER A 89 -26.64 -2.00 -16.53
N TRP A 90 -26.00 -2.66 -15.57
CA TRP A 90 -25.32 -1.97 -14.47
C TRP A 90 -24.16 -1.11 -14.96
N ILE A 91 -23.32 -1.62 -15.84
CA ILE A 91 -22.17 -0.87 -16.37
C ILE A 91 -22.64 0.34 -17.18
N ASP A 92 -23.72 0.22 -17.95
CA ASP A 92 -24.32 1.33 -18.70
C ASP A 92 -24.83 2.45 -17.77
N GLU A 93 -25.29 2.12 -16.55
CA GLU A 93 -25.69 3.10 -15.54
C GLU A 93 -24.52 3.94 -15.00
N LEU A 94 -23.27 3.48 -15.13
CA LEU A 94 -22.08 4.17 -14.60
C LEU A 94 -21.65 5.38 -15.47
N LYS A 95 -22.27 5.59 -16.65
CA LYS A 95 -22.17 6.80 -17.51
C LYS A 95 -20.77 7.22 -18.01
N ASP A 96 -19.71 6.46 -17.72
CA ASP A 96 -18.33 6.84 -18.06
C ASP A 96 -17.78 6.13 -19.31
N ARG A 97 -17.11 6.90 -20.18
CA ARG A 97 -16.57 6.42 -21.47
C ARG A 97 -15.19 5.77 -21.40
N ASN A 98 -14.60 5.62 -20.21
CA ASN A 98 -13.26 5.04 -20.07
C ASN A 98 -13.16 4.16 -18.81
N ILE A 99 -14.01 3.14 -18.75
CA ILE A 99 -14.02 2.14 -17.67
C ILE A 99 -13.06 1.00 -18.04
N LYS A 100 -12.23 0.61 -17.08
CA LYS A 100 -11.46 -0.64 -17.09
C LYS A 100 -12.24 -1.70 -16.32
N LEU A 101 -12.74 -2.69 -17.04
CA LEU A 101 -13.56 -3.76 -16.49
C LEU A 101 -12.71 -5.00 -16.17
N TYR A 102 -12.69 -5.39 -14.90
CA TYR A 102 -11.99 -6.58 -14.39
C TYR A 102 -13.02 -7.61 -13.97
N LEU A 103 -12.93 -8.80 -14.54
CA LEU A 103 -13.89 -9.87 -14.32
C LEU A 103 -13.23 -11.04 -13.60
N LEU A 104 -13.69 -11.33 -12.39
CA LEU A 104 -13.24 -12.45 -11.58
C LEU A 104 -14.38 -13.49 -11.50
N VAL A 105 -14.15 -14.67 -12.03
CA VAL A 105 -15.17 -15.73 -12.11
C VAL A 105 -14.74 -16.93 -11.29
N ASP A 106 -15.60 -17.35 -10.38
CA ASP A 106 -15.37 -18.55 -9.60
C ASP A 106 -15.33 -19.80 -10.48
N TYR A 107 -14.37 -20.65 -10.19
CA TYR A 107 -14.03 -21.84 -10.93
C TYR A 107 -13.75 -22.97 -9.95
N PHE A 108 -14.80 -23.70 -9.61
CA PHE A 108 -14.72 -24.84 -8.70
C PHE A 108 -14.52 -26.16 -9.45
N HIS A 109 -13.41 -26.85 -9.16
CA HIS A 109 -13.27 -28.29 -9.39
C HIS A 109 -13.39 -29.01 -8.04
N GLY A 110 -14.48 -29.73 -7.84
CA GLY A 110 -14.64 -30.57 -6.66
C GLY A 110 -13.66 -31.74 -6.69
N LEU A 111 -12.87 -31.91 -5.63
CA LEU A 111 -11.99 -33.07 -5.43
C LEU A 111 -12.76 -34.42 -5.34
N GLN A 112 -14.10 -34.41 -5.30
CA GLN A 112 -14.91 -35.61 -5.03
C GLN A 112 -15.78 -36.09 -6.20
N THR A 113 -15.81 -35.39 -7.35
CA THR A 113 -16.55 -35.86 -8.53
C THR A 113 -15.75 -35.62 -9.80
N LEU A 114 -15.47 -36.69 -10.56
CA LEU A 114 -14.88 -36.66 -11.90
C LEU A 114 -15.67 -35.81 -12.92
N GLU A 115 -16.87 -35.37 -12.56
CA GLU A 115 -17.67 -34.40 -13.31
C GLU A 115 -17.38 -32.98 -12.82
N SER A 116 -16.69 -32.21 -13.65
CA SER A 116 -16.53 -30.75 -13.51
C SER A 116 -17.90 -30.08 -13.58
N LYS A 117 -18.50 -29.77 -12.43
CA LYS A 117 -19.65 -28.85 -12.33
C LYS A 117 -19.21 -27.38 -12.28
N ALA A 118 -18.10 -27.05 -12.94
CA ALA A 118 -17.49 -25.73 -12.93
C ALA A 118 -18.23 -24.78 -13.90
N HIS A 119 -19.42 -24.36 -13.51
CA HIS A 119 -20.27 -23.44 -14.28
C HIS A 119 -19.59 -22.11 -14.63
N GLY A 120 -18.56 -21.71 -13.87
CA GLY A 120 -17.71 -20.57 -14.22
C GLY A 120 -17.06 -20.66 -15.60
N LEU A 121 -16.72 -21.86 -16.09
CA LEU A 121 -16.18 -22.01 -17.45
C LEU A 121 -17.25 -21.78 -18.52
N GLU A 122 -18.49 -22.21 -18.28
CA GLU A 122 -19.61 -21.93 -19.19
C GLU A 122 -19.87 -20.42 -19.26
N PHE A 123 -19.82 -19.73 -18.12
CA PHE A 123 -19.92 -18.28 -18.07
C PHE A 123 -18.78 -17.60 -18.85
N VAL A 124 -17.53 -18.01 -18.63
CA VAL A 124 -16.37 -17.42 -19.34
C VAL A 124 -16.43 -17.71 -20.84
N ASN A 125 -16.82 -18.91 -21.26
CA ASN A 125 -17.02 -19.24 -22.67
C ASN A 125 -18.06 -18.33 -23.29
N TYR A 126 -19.23 -18.21 -22.65
CA TYR A 126 -20.29 -17.32 -23.12
C TYR A 126 -19.79 -15.87 -23.23
N TRP A 127 -19.10 -15.37 -22.19
CA TRP A 127 -18.53 -14.02 -22.19
C TRP A 127 -17.56 -13.79 -23.34
N GLN A 128 -16.64 -14.73 -23.60
CA GLN A 128 -15.64 -14.59 -24.65
C GLN A 128 -16.22 -14.73 -26.06
N GLU A 129 -17.19 -15.61 -26.25
CA GLU A 129 -17.88 -15.83 -27.53
C GLU A 129 -18.73 -14.61 -27.93
N HIS A 130 -19.45 -14.04 -26.97
CA HIS A 130 -20.43 -12.98 -27.24
C HIS A 130 -19.85 -11.57 -27.03
N ARG A 131 -18.72 -11.45 -26.33
CA ARG A 131 -18.02 -10.19 -26.01
C ARG A 131 -19.00 -9.08 -25.59
N PRO A 132 -19.82 -9.34 -24.55
CA PRO A 132 -20.91 -8.46 -24.16
C PRO A 132 -20.42 -7.05 -23.81
N LEU A 133 -19.24 -6.96 -23.21
CA LEU A 133 -18.55 -5.74 -22.84
C LEU A 133 -17.04 -5.92 -23.08
N PRO A 134 -16.30 -4.85 -23.39
CA PRO A 134 -14.84 -4.90 -23.39
C PRO A 134 -14.33 -5.07 -21.95
N THR A 135 -13.63 -6.18 -21.68
CA THR A 135 -12.93 -6.44 -20.43
C THR A 135 -11.44 -6.18 -20.56
N GLU A 136 -10.85 -5.52 -19.58
CA GLU A 136 -9.40 -5.33 -19.48
C GLU A 136 -8.71 -6.65 -19.14
N LYS A 137 -9.19 -7.33 -18.08
CA LYS A 137 -8.66 -8.62 -17.65
C LYS A 137 -9.76 -9.54 -17.12
N ILE A 138 -9.58 -10.84 -17.32
CA ILE A 138 -10.43 -11.90 -16.80
C ILE A 138 -9.55 -12.88 -16.02
N ALA A 139 -9.98 -13.28 -14.83
CA ALA A 139 -9.29 -14.27 -14.00
C ALA A 139 -10.28 -15.26 -13.38
N HIS A 140 -9.75 -16.43 -13.02
CA HIS A 140 -10.45 -17.44 -12.26
C HIS A 140 -10.21 -17.24 -10.76
N LEU A 141 -11.22 -17.55 -9.95
CA LEU A 141 -11.14 -17.66 -8.50
C LEU A 141 -11.39 -19.14 -8.13
N SER A 142 -10.48 -19.85 -7.45
CA SER A 142 -10.64 -21.30 -7.22
C SER A 142 -10.36 -21.72 -5.77
N ILE A 143 -11.03 -22.77 -5.28
CA ILE A 143 -10.86 -23.28 -3.90
C ILE A 143 -9.81 -24.40 -3.83
N GLY A 144 -9.48 -25.04 -4.95
CA GLY A 144 -8.56 -26.18 -5.01
C GLY A 144 -7.41 -25.90 -5.97
N GLY A 145 -6.18 -26.03 -5.49
CA GLY A 145 -5.01 -25.96 -6.36
C GLY A 145 -5.01 -27.15 -7.31
N ALA A 146 -5.15 -26.91 -8.61
CA ALA A 146 -4.63 -27.82 -9.61
C ALA A 146 -4.45 -27.12 -10.95
N ASP A 147 -3.28 -27.33 -11.53
CA ASP A 147 -3.06 -27.26 -12.96
C ASP A 147 -4.04 -28.23 -13.65
N LEU A 148 -5.20 -27.75 -14.14
CA LEU A 148 -6.15 -28.54 -14.92
C LEU A 148 -7.13 -27.66 -15.73
N ARG A 149 -7.04 -27.82 -17.07
CA ARG A 149 -7.89 -27.26 -18.14
C ARG A 149 -8.37 -25.83 -17.93
N ASN A 150 -7.43 -24.91 -18.01
CA ASN A 150 -7.70 -23.50 -18.25
C ASN A 150 -7.57 -23.23 -19.77
N PRO A 151 -8.62 -23.49 -20.58
CA PRO A 151 -8.53 -23.40 -22.05
C PRO A 151 -8.15 -21.99 -22.52
N HIS A 152 -8.47 -21.00 -21.70
CA HIS A 152 -8.24 -19.58 -21.96
C HIS A 152 -6.93 -19.06 -21.37
N LYS A 153 -6.17 -19.91 -20.65
CA LYS A 153 -4.93 -19.56 -19.95
C LYS A 153 -5.05 -18.32 -19.05
N LEU A 154 -6.19 -18.12 -18.42
CA LEU A 154 -6.46 -17.00 -17.51
C LEU A 154 -5.67 -17.13 -16.20
N GLU A 155 -5.40 -16.02 -15.53
CA GLU A 155 -4.81 -16.05 -14.18
C GLU A 155 -5.77 -16.74 -13.20
N CYS A 156 -5.25 -17.45 -12.19
CA CYS A 156 -6.07 -18.17 -11.21
C CYS A 156 -5.65 -17.78 -9.80
N PHE A 157 -6.60 -17.25 -9.02
CA PHE A 157 -6.40 -16.87 -7.63
C PHE A 157 -7.07 -17.88 -6.70
N GLN A 158 -6.35 -18.34 -5.69
CA GLN A 158 -6.92 -19.27 -4.71
C GLN A 158 -7.78 -18.52 -3.68
N LYS A 159 -9.05 -18.94 -3.53
CA LYS A 159 -9.96 -18.44 -2.49
C LYS A 159 -9.32 -18.61 -1.12
N THR A 160 -8.73 -19.75 -0.80
CA THR A 160 -8.08 -20.01 0.50
C THR A 160 -7.00 -18.97 0.85
N HIS A 161 -6.21 -18.50 -0.13
CA HIS A 161 -5.22 -17.43 0.09
C HIS A 161 -5.87 -16.09 0.45
N ILE A 162 -7.06 -15.82 -0.09
CA ILE A 162 -7.86 -14.63 0.23
C ILE A 162 -8.68 -14.86 1.54
N HIS A 163 -9.02 -16.11 1.92
CA HIS A 163 -10.04 -16.46 2.93
C HIS A 163 -9.52 -17.10 4.26
N ASP A 164 -8.49 -17.96 4.29
CA ASP A 164 -8.32 -19.01 5.35
C ASP A 164 -7.64 -18.63 6.70
N CYS A 165 -7.77 -17.43 7.25
CA CYS A 165 -7.34 -17.20 8.65
C CYS A 165 -8.32 -16.31 9.39
N LYS A 166 -8.92 -16.87 10.44
CA LYS A 166 -9.93 -16.23 11.29
C LYS A 166 -9.37 -15.12 12.20
N GLN A 167 -8.06 -14.89 12.24
CA GLN A 167 -7.43 -14.06 13.27
C GLN A 167 -6.88 -12.71 12.80
N ASP A 168 -6.85 -12.40 11.51
CA ASP A 168 -6.57 -11.04 11.04
C ASP A 168 -7.26 -10.82 9.71
N TYR A 169 -7.88 -9.65 9.54
CA TYR A 169 -8.44 -9.19 8.28
C TYR A 169 -7.35 -9.22 7.19
N LYS A 170 -7.30 -10.34 6.44
CA LYS A 170 -6.21 -10.68 5.52
C LYS A 170 -5.98 -9.61 4.46
N LEU A 171 -4.74 -9.56 4.01
CA LEU A 171 -4.30 -8.72 2.91
C LEU A 171 -4.60 -9.43 1.60
N LEU A 172 -5.08 -8.70 0.59
CA LEU A 172 -5.20 -9.27 -0.75
C LEU A 172 -3.80 -9.67 -1.24
N PRO A 173 -3.65 -10.84 -1.91
CA PRO A 173 -2.39 -11.26 -2.49
C PRO A 173 -1.81 -10.18 -3.41
N GLU A 174 -0.49 -10.02 -3.43
CA GLU A 174 0.17 -9.03 -4.28
C GLU A 174 -0.09 -9.28 -5.77
N GLU A 175 -0.09 -10.54 -6.19
CA GLU A 175 -0.45 -10.94 -7.55
C GLU A 175 -1.87 -10.46 -7.93
N PHE A 176 -2.84 -10.57 -7.02
CA PHE A 176 -4.20 -10.09 -7.24
C PHE A 176 -4.27 -8.56 -7.39
N LEU A 177 -3.49 -7.83 -6.58
CA LEU A 177 -3.40 -6.37 -6.68
C LEU A 177 -2.72 -5.93 -7.99
N ASN A 178 -1.66 -6.62 -8.40
CA ASN A 178 -0.98 -6.40 -9.67
C ASN A 178 -1.90 -6.71 -10.86
N TRP A 179 -2.68 -7.79 -10.78
CA TRP A 179 -3.70 -8.10 -11.76
C TRP A 179 -4.75 -6.99 -11.84
N LEU A 180 -5.18 -6.44 -10.71
CA LEU A 180 -6.04 -5.27 -10.70
C LEU A 180 -5.36 -3.97 -11.20
N ASP A 181 -4.11 -3.97 -11.67
CA ASP A 181 -3.37 -2.74 -12.02
C ASP A 181 -3.41 -1.70 -10.88
N VAL A 182 -3.25 -2.18 -9.64
CA VAL A 182 -3.12 -1.31 -8.48
C VAL A 182 -1.65 -0.94 -8.36
N ASP A 183 -1.25 0.13 -9.05
CA ASP A 183 0.05 0.77 -8.83
C ASP A 183 -0.03 1.70 -7.61
N GLU A 184 -0.14 1.07 -6.44
CA GLU A 184 -0.29 1.78 -5.18
C GLU A 184 1.07 2.26 -4.67
N HIS A 185 1.13 3.55 -4.35
CA HIS A 185 2.29 4.14 -3.70
C HIS A 185 2.71 3.32 -2.46
N PRO A 186 3.99 2.97 -2.26
CA PRO A 186 4.42 2.06 -1.19
C PRO A 186 3.96 2.45 0.22
N LEU A 187 3.87 3.75 0.52
CA LEU A 187 3.29 4.22 1.79
C LEU A 187 1.77 3.97 1.91
N CYS A 188 1.01 4.08 0.82
CA CYS A 188 -0.41 3.70 0.82
C CYS A 188 -0.58 2.20 1.07
N ARG A 189 0.29 1.38 0.47
CA ARG A 189 0.35 -0.07 0.72
C ARG A 189 0.68 -0.38 2.18
N LEU A 190 1.73 0.25 2.73
CA LEU A 190 2.12 0.16 4.14
C LEU A 190 0.93 0.48 5.04
N TRP A 191 0.25 1.59 4.78
CA TRP A 191 -0.94 1.98 5.49
C TRP A 191 -2.02 0.89 5.39
N ARG A 192 -2.46 0.49 4.19
CA ARG A 192 -3.49 -0.56 4.07
C ARG A 192 -3.19 -1.83 4.89
N TYR A 193 -1.91 -2.17 5.06
CA TYR A 193 -1.45 -3.32 5.81
C TYR A 193 -1.29 -3.10 7.31
N SER A 194 -1.05 -1.85 7.71
CA SER A 194 -0.92 -1.44 9.11
C SER A 194 -2.23 -0.96 9.72
N ASP A 195 -3.37 -1.22 9.08
CA ASP A 195 -4.68 -0.83 9.59
C ASP A 195 -4.86 -1.40 11.00
N ARG A 196 -5.17 -0.52 11.94
CA ARG A 196 -5.40 -0.84 13.36
C ARG A 196 -4.21 -1.42 14.14
N TRP A 197 -2.99 -1.49 13.57
CA TRP A 197 -1.80 -2.03 14.26
C TRP A 197 -1.59 -1.43 15.66
N PHE A 198 -1.90 -0.14 15.81
CA PHE A 198 -1.70 0.62 17.05
C PHE A 198 -3.02 1.04 17.71
N SER A 199 -4.09 0.24 17.57
CA SER A 199 -5.38 0.49 18.21
C SER A 199 -5.33 0.22 19.72
N SER A 200 -6.12 0.96 20.51
CA SER A 200 -6.21 0.79 21.97
C SER A 200 -7.11 -0.36 22.41
N ASP A 201 -8.16 -0.69 21.64
CA ASP A 201 -9.34 -1.40 22.15
C ASP A 201 -9.44 -2.86 21.67
N SER A 202 -8.33 -3.49 21.26
CA SER A 202 -8.37 -4.84 20.69
C SER A 202 -7.33 -5.75 21.30
N ASP A 203 -7.81 -6.71 22.09
CA ASP A 203 -7.01 -7.77 22.71
C ASP A 203 -6.24 -8.60 21.66
N THR A 204 -6.77 -8.69 20.44
CA THR A 204 -6.21 -9.52 19.35
C THR A 204 -5.21 -8.80 18.45
N VAL A 205 -4.99 -7.49 18.58
CA VAL A 205 -4.04 -6.77 17.71
C VAL A 205 -2.61 -7.04 18.14
N LEU A 206 -1.80 -7.59 17.24
CA LEU A 206 -0.42 -7.99 17.53
C LEU A 206 0.53 -6.81 17.81
N VAL A 207 0.41 -5.70 17.08
CA VAL A 207 1.43 -4.64 17.15
C VAL A 207 1.26 -3.72 18.35
N LYS A 208 0.07 -3.64 18.97
CA LYS A 208 -0.31 -2.83 20.15
C LYS A 208 0.17 -1.37 20.08
N HIS A 209 -0.33 -0.51 20.96
CA HIS A 209 0.17 0.88 21.00
C HIS A 209 1.36 1.07 21.95
N ASN A 210 1.51 0.16 22.90
CA ASN A 210 2.55 0.20 23.91
C ASN A 210 3.59 -0.89 23.61
N PHE A 211 4.85 -0.48 23.41
CA PHE A 211 5.93 -1.42 23.18
C PHE A 211 6.13 -2.40 24.34
N SER A 212 5.81 -2.04 25.60
CA SER A 212 5.95 -2.98 26.73
C SER A 212 5.11 -4.25 26.55
N GLU A 213 3.96 -4.17 25.88
CA GLU A 213 3.12 -5.35 25.58
C GLU A 213 3.74 -6.21 24.47
N VAL A 214 4.43 -5.56 23.52
CA VAL A 214 5.13 -6.23 22.43
C VAL A 214 6.41 -6.90 22.91
N SER A 215 7.16 -6.21 23.78
CA SER A 215 8.41 -6.67 24.38
C SER A 215 8.23 -8.01 25.10
N GLN A 216 7.09 -8.20 25.79
CA GLN A 216 6.77 -9.46 26.48
C GLN A 216 6.89 -10.66 25.54
N PHE A 217 6.19 -10.69 24.40
CA PHE A 217 6.30 -11.85 23.51
C PHE A 217 7.55 -11.84 22.63
N LEU A 218 8.22 -10.70 22.40
CA LEU A 218 9.49 -10.65 21.66
C LEU A 218 10.67 -11.24 22.45
N TYR A 219 10.69 -11.07 23.78
CA TYR A 219 11.85 -11.41 24.61
C TYR A 219 11.56 -12.43 25.73
N ASP A 220 10.31 -12.62 26.14
CA ASP A 220 9.91 -13.69 27.06
C ASP A 220 9.50 -14.95 26.28
N THR A 221 10.49 -15.62 25.69
CA THR A 221 10.31 -16.79 24.81
C THR A 221 10.15 -18.11 25.59
N THR A 222 9.72 -18.06 26.85
CA THR A 222 9.52 -19.26 27.67
C THR A 222 8.29 -20.08 27.22
N ASP A 223 7.40 -19.47 26.43
CA ASP A 223 6.18 -20.06 25.86
C ASP A 223 6.26 -20.22 24.32
N SER A 224 5.74 -21.34 23.80
CA SER A 224 5.60 -21.58 22.36
C SER A 224 4.68 -20.56 21.68
N ASP A 225 3.66 -20.07 22.37
CA ASP A 225 2.74 -19.07 21.83
C ASP A 225 3.45 -17.72 21.62
N ASN A 226 4.31 -17.31 22.54
CA ASN A 226 5.12 -16.09 22.42
C ASN A 226 6.10 -16.18 21.25
N THR A 227 6.71 -17.35 21.03
CA THR A 227 7.61 -17.58 19.89
C THR A 227 6.88 -17.37 18.55
N PHE A 228 5.66 -17.88 18.43
CA PHE A 228 4.82 -17.68 17.25
C PHE A 228 4.44 -16.20 17.05
N LEU A 229 3.99 -15.53 18.12
CA LEU A 229 3.62 -14.11 18.08
C LEU A 229 4.80 -13.22 17.68
N ALA A 230 6.00 -13.49 18.20
CA ALA A 230 7.22 -12.77 17.83
C ALA A 230 7.55 -12.93 16.34
N ALA A 231 7.51 -14.16 15.82
CA ALA A 231 7.75 -14.42 14.40
C ALA A 231 6.72 -13.72 13.51
N GLU A 232 5.44 -13.78 13.87
CA GLU A 232 4.37 -13.08 13.16
C GLU A 232 4.53 -11.56 13.19
N TYR A 233 4.98 -10.99 14.31
CA TYR A 233 5.20 -9.54 14.46
C TYR A 233 6.31 -9.08 13.50
N LYS A 234 7.46 -9.75 13.52
CA LYS A 234 8.60 -9.48 12.62
C LYS A 234 8.17 -9.62 11.16
N ARG A 235 7.44 -10.68 10.83
CA ARG A 235 6.94 -10.95 9.47
C ARG A 235 5.99 -9.87 8.97
N LYS A 236 5.00 -9.46 9.78
CA LYS A 236 4.03 -8.42 9.41
C LYS A 236 4.71 -7.07 9.14
N ILE A 237 5.66 -6.67 9.98
CA ILE A 237 6.41 -5.42 9.78
C ILE A 237 7.23 -5.47 8.50
N SER A 238 7.99 -6.55 8.31
CA SER A 238 8.89 -6.70 7.15
C SER A 238 8.10 -6.73 5.83
N ALA A 239 6.99 -7.48 5.80
CA ALA A 239 6.08 -7.53 4.67
C ALA A 239 5.44 -6.17 4.35
N ALA A 240 5.05 -5.39 5.37
CA ALA A 240 4.41 -4.10 5.14
C ALA A 240 5.39 -3.01 4.66
N LEU A 241 6.62 -3.02 5.17
CA LEU A 241 7.68 -2.14 4.69
C LEU A 241 8.23 -2.57 3.33
N GLY A 242 8.05 -3.84 2.94
CA GLY A 242 8.69 -4.43 1.77
C GLY A 242 10.21 -4.58 1.95
N VAL A 243 10.66 -4.70 3.21
CA VAL A 243 12.07 -4.75 3.60
C VAL A 243 12.27 -5.85 4.63
N ASN A 244 13.27 -6.70 4.43
CA ASN A 244 13.70 -7.66 5.45
C ASN A 244 14.66 -6.97 6.42
N LEU A 245 14.16 -6.64 7.61
CA LEU A 245 14.98 -6.06 8.67
C LEU A 245 15.89 -7.14 9.29
N PRO A 246 17.16 -6.83 9.61
CA PRO A 246 18.10 -7.82 10.14
C PRO A 246 17.70 -8.29 11.53
N ASP A 247 17.98 -9.56 11.85
CA ASP A 247 17.68 -10.13 13.17
C ASP A 247 18.35 -9.38 14.32
N THR A 248 19.54 -8.82 14.09
CA THR A 248 20.26 -8.00 15.07
C THR A 248 19.50 -6.78 15.56
N TRP A 249 18.59 -6.22 14.74
CA TRP A 249 17.72 -5.12 15.17
C TRP A 249 16.58 -5.58 16.07
N TRP A 250 16.15 -6.84 15.93
CA TRP A 250 15.10 -7.44 16.74
C TRP A 250 15.64 -8.02 18.04
N ASP A 251 16.87 -8.52 18.04
CA ASP A 251 17.51 -9.11 19.23
C ASP A 251 17.86 -8.04 20.29
N ASN A 252 17.88 -6.77 19.90
CA ASN A 252 18.09 -5.63 20.79
C ASN A 252 16.76 -4.91 21.08
N GLU A 253 16.39 -4.86 22.36
CA GLU A 253 15.12 -4.26 22.82
C GLU A 253 14.99 -2.77 22.49
N GLU A 254 16.06 -1.98 22.63
CA GLU A 254 16.04 -0.54 22.31
C GLU A 254 15.83 -0.30 20.81
N SER A 255 16.49 -1.10 19.96
CA SER A 255 16.30 -1.06 18.51
C SER A 255 14.87 -1.44 18.11
N ALA A 256 14.33 -2.52 18.67
CA ALA A 256 12.95 -2.94 18.42
C ALA A 256 11.93 -1.89 18.89
N ASN A 257 12.18 -1.24 20.03
CA ASN A 257 11.37 -0.12 20.50
C ASN A 257 11.44 1.07 19.53
N ASN A 258 12.63 1.42 19.03
CA ASN A 258 12.79 2.50 18.06
C ASN A 258 12.05 2.21 16.74
N ILE A 259 12.05 0.95 16.27
CA ILE A 259 11.24 0.52 15.11
C ILE A 259 9.76 0.71 15.42
N HIS A 260 9.29 0.19 16.56
CA HIS A 260 7.90 0.26 16.99
C HIS A 260 7.39 1.70 17.05
N GLU A 261 8.08 2.58 17.78
CA GLU A 261 7.66 3.97 17.96
C GLU A 261 7.80 4.79 16.68
N SER A 262 8.80 4.51 15.83
CA SER A 262 8.92 5.15 14.51
C SER A 262 7.78 4.73 13.57
N LEU A 263 7.41 3.44 13.56
CA LEU A 263 6.25 2.94 12.83
C LEU A 263 4.95 3.53 13.36
N LYS A 264 4.80 3.70 14.67
CA LYS A 264 3.65 4.38 15.26
C LYS A 264 3.55 5.83 14.80
N CYS A 265 4.67 6.53 14.69
CA CYS A 265 4.77 7.85 14.07
C CYS A 265 4.50 7.86 12.56
N LEU A 266 4.55 6.73 11.85
CA LEU A 266 4.33 6.64 10.39
C LEU A 266 2.94 6.07 10.02
N CYS A 267 2.45 5.13 10.83
CA CYS A 267 1.36 4.21 10.51
C CYS A 267 0.17 4.30 11.48
N GLY A 268 0.36 4.86 12.68
CA GLY A 268 -0.71 4.98 13.68
C GLY A 268 -1.98 5.59 13.08
N GLU A 269 -3.11 4.88 13.14
CA GLU A 269 -4.41 5.12 12.46
C GLU A 269 -4.38 5.94 11.12
N PHE A 270 -3.35 5.71 10.31
CA PHE A 270 -3.02 6.42 9.07
C PHE A 270 -2.76 7.90 9.19
N PHE A 271 -1.91 8.20 10.16
CA PHE A 271 -1.37 9.49 10.58
C PHE A 271 -2.25 10.30 11.53
N CYS A 272 -2.79 9.62 12.54
CA CYS A 272 -3.15 10.12 13.87
C CYS A 272 -3.03 8.92 14.84
N GLY A 273 -1.91 8.75 15.53
CA GLY A 273 -1.84 7.79 16.65
C GLY A 273 -2.70 8.26 17.84
N GLN A 274 -2.98 7.37 18.78
CA GLN A 274 -4.00 7.41 19.85
C GLN A 274 -4.67 8.71 20.37
N ASN A 275 -6.00 8.59 20.37
CA ASN A 275 -7.01 8.65 21.46
C ASN A 275 -7.15 9.88 22.38
N TYR A 276 -8.39 10.39 22.32
CA TYR A 276 -9.05 11.40 23.14
C TYR A 276 -8.55 12.85 22.94
N SER A 277 -9.38 13.61 22.21
CA SER A 277 -9.31 15.04 21.90
C SER A 277 -8.41 15.44 20.72
N ASN A 278 -9.01 15.75 19.56
CA ASN A 278 -8.53 16.70 18.53
C ASN A 278 -7.01 16.73 18.16
N ALA A 279 -6.23 15.65 18.33
CA ALA A 279 -4.77 15.71 18.39
C ALA A 279 -4.05 15.48 17.05
N LYS A 280 -3.81 16.58 16.34
CA LYS A 280 -2.52 17.04 15.79
C LYS A 280 -1.28 16.14 16.16
N ARG A 281 -0.62 15.48 15.18
CA ARG A 281 0.65 14.70 15.32
C ARG A 281 1.69 15.00 14.20
N HIS A 282 2.96 14.58 14.40
CA HIS A 282 4.11 14.88 13.53
C HIS A 282 4.79 13.63 12.93
N LEU A 283 5.45 13.78 11.76
CA LEU A 283 6.47 12.83 11.30
C LEU A 283 7.71 12.96 12.18
N SER A 284 8.31 11.83 12.53
CA SER A 284 9.55 11.78 13.32
C SER A 284 10.79 11.55 12.47
N VAL A 285 11.98 11.76 13.05
CA VAL A 285 13.26 11.46 12.39
C VAL A 285 13.37 9.98 12.02
N GLY A 286 12.97 9.09 12.92
CA GLY A 286 12.93 7.64 12.71
C GLY A 286 11.89 7.23 11.68
N ALA A 287 10.72 7.89 11.63
CA ALA A 287 9.76 7.67 10.54
C ALA A 287 10.35 8.08 9.18
N ALA A 288 11.07 9.22 9.12
CA ALA A 288 11.78 9.63 7.91
C ALA A 288 12.85 8.62 7.49
N TYR A 289 13.56 8.02 8.46
CA TYR A 289 14.50 6.95 8.20
C TYR A 289 13.84 5.70 7.61
N LEU A 290 12.70 5.25 8.16
CA LEU A 290 11.95 4.12 7.60
C LEU A 290 11.44 4.41 6.18
N ILE A 291 10.95 5.63 5.91
CA ILE A 291 10.56 6.05 4.56
C ILE A 291 11.76 5.99 3.60
N ALA A 292 12.92 6.51 4.03
CA ALA A 292 14.16 6.44 3.24
C ALA A 292 14.61 4.99 2.98
N LEU A 293 14.52 4.11 3.98
CA LEU A 293 14.81 2.69 3.86
C LEU A 293 13.94 2.02 2.79
N MET A 294 12.63 2.29 2.80
CA MET A 294 11.70 1.79 1.78
C MET A 294 12.04 2.31 0.37
N ALA A 295 12.40 3.60 0.26
CA ALA A 295 12.80 4.20 -1.01
C ALA A 295 14.10 3.58 -1.53
N TYR A 296 15.08 3.38 -0.65
CA TYR A 296 16.37 2.80 -1.01
C TYR A 296 16.23 1.33 -1.47
N GLN A 297 15.44 0.53 -0.76
CA GLN A 297 15.10 -0.84 -1.19
C GLN A 297 14.46 -0.85 -2.59
N LYS A 298 13.56 0.09 -2.89
CA LYS A 298 12.93 0.18 -4.22
C LYS A 298 13.94 0.46 -5.33
N VAL A 299 14.94 1.32 -5.08
CA VAL A 299 15.94 1.70 -6.10
C VAL A 299 17.03 0.65 -6.28
N TYR A 300 17.54 0.08 -5.18
CA TYR A 300 18.73 -0.77 -5.21
C TYR A 300 18.47 -2.25 -4.94
N ASN A 301 17.23 -2.62 -4.59
CA ASN A 301 16.85 -3.98 -4.18
C ASN A 301 17.75 -4.57 -3.08
N ASN A 302 18.27 -3.72 -2.19
CA ASN A 302 19.01 -4.07 -0.99
C ASN A 302 18.87 -2.97 0.05
N VAL A 303 19.15 -3.29 1.32
CA VAL A 303 19.12 -2.35 2.45
C VAL A 303 20.40 -2.28 3.26
N ASN A 304 21.43 -3.03 2.89
CA ASN A 304 22.66 -3.20 3.67
C ASN A 304 23.26 -1.86 4.12
N LEU A 305 23.25 -0.84 3.25
CA LEU A 305 23.77 0.48 3.60
C LEU A 305 23.11 1.10 4.85
N PHE A 306 21.82 0.85 5.05
CA PHE A 306 21.06 1.31 6.20
C PHE A 306 21.17 0.35 7.38
N THR A 307 21.33 -0.95 7.11
CA THR A 307 21.19 -1.98 8.15
C THR A 307 22.51 -2.54 8.68
N ASN A 308 23.64 -2.20 8.06
CA ASN A 308 24.96 -2.74 8.43
C ASN A 308 25.47 -2.25 9.79
N ASP A 309 24.96 -1.14 10.30
CA ASP A 309 25.32 -0.60 11.62
C ASP A 309 24.07 -0.51 12.50
N ALA A 310 23.85 -1.56 13.29
CA ALA A 310 22.75 -1.62 14.24
C ALA A 310 22.94 -0.68 15.44
N GLU A 311 24.20 -0.43 15.85
CA GLU A 311 24.51 0.42 17.01
C GLU A 311 24.00 1.85 16.78
N THR A 312 24.16 2.35 15.56
CA THR A 312 23.65 3.66 15.15
C THR A 312 22.14 3.81 15.32
N TRP A 313 21.35 2.75 15.15
CA TRP A 313 19.89 2.78 15.36
C TRP A 313 19.50 2.58 16.84
N VAL A 314 20.26 1.78 17.60
CA VAL A 314 20.10 1.60 19.04
C VAL A 314 20.30 2.93 19.78
N GLU A 315 21.35 3.67 19.44
CA GLU A 315 21.71 4.93 20.09
C GLU A 315 20.77 6.11 19.75
N ALA A 316 19.84 5.92 18.81
CA ALA A 316 18.90 6.94 18.35
C ALA A 316 17.70 7.14 19.32
N LYS A 317 17.98 7.40 20.60
CA LYS A 317 16.98 7.61 21.67
C LYS A 317 15.93 8.68 21.37
N GLN A 318 16.25 9.60 20.46
CA GLN A 318 15.40 10.71 20.03
C GLN A 318 14.88 10.55 18.61
N ALA A 319 14.90 9.33 18.04
CA ALA A 319 14.33 9.02 16.74
C ALA A 319 12.85 9.42 16.60
N THR A 320 12.09 9.47 17.69
CA THR A 320 10.67 9.88 17.70
C THR A 320 10.48 11.40 17.66
N SER A 321 11.57 12.19 17.65
CA SER A 321 11.51 13.65 17.65
C SER A 321 10.87 14.19 16.36
N PRO A 322 10.02 15.24 16.45
CA PRO A 322 9.29 15.81 15.32
C PRO A 322 10.18 16.45 14.27
N ILE A 323 9.98 16.11 12.99
CA ILE A 323 10.51 16.86 11.85
C ILE A 323 9.49 17.90 11.35
N PHE A 324 8.20 17.58 11.34
CA PHE A 324 7.14 18.52 10.98
C PHE A 324 6.35 19.01 12.20
N ALA A 325 5.68 20.14 12.03
CA ALA A 325 4.66 20.58 12.97
C ALA A 325 3.54 19.53 13.02
N LEU A 326 2.65 19.70 13.97
CA LEU A 326 1.46 18.87 14.01
C LEU A 326 0.57 19.17 12.80
N GLN A 327 0.21 18.12 12.06
CA GLN A 327 -0.54 18.20 10.80
C GLN A 327 -1.87 17.48 10.91
N ASP A 328 -2.86 17.88 10.09
CA ASP A 328 -4.04 17.05 9.85
C ASP A 328 -3.68 15.79 9.04
N LYS A 329 -4.59 14.81 9.05
CA LYS A 329 -4.38 13.50 8.43
C LYS A 329 -4.06 13.57 6.93
N ALA A 330 -4.73 14.43 6.17
CA ALA A 330 -4.51 14.53 4.73
C ALA A 330 -3.16 15.18 4.42
N THR A 331 -2.83 16.26 5.14
CA THR A 331 -1.54 16.96 5.00
C THR A 331 -0.36 16.09 5.42
N ALA A 332 -0.50 15.31 6.50
CA ALA A 332 0.56 14.43 6.96
C ALA A 332 0.85 13.29 5.96
N ARG A 333 -0.20 12.68 5.39
CA ARG A 333 -0.07 11.68 4.32
C ARG A 333 0.64 12.26 3.09
N ALA A 334 0.21 13.45 2.66
CA ALA A 334 0.85 14.12 1.54
C ALA A 334 2.33 14.44 1.81
N SER A 335 2.67 14.82 3.05
CA SER A 335 4.04 15.09 3.48
C SER A 335 4.91 13.81 3.46
N ALA A 336 4.38 12.69 3.94
CA ALA A 336 5.08 11.40 3.92
C ALA A 336 5.33 10.91 2.48
N ILE A 337 4.33 11.01 1.60
CA ILE A 337 4.46 10.69 0.16
C ILE A 337 5.52 11.58 -0.49
N ALA A 338 5.46 12.89 -0.25
CA ALA A 338 6.45 13.82 -0.80
C ALA A 338 7.87 13.50 -0.31
N LEU A 339 8.02 13.04 0.93
CA LEU A 339 9.31 12.63 1.49
C LEU A 339 9.82 11.33 0.85
N TYR A 340 8.94 10.35 0.61
CA TYR A 340 9.28 9.14 -0.14
C TYR A 340 9.74 9.46 -1.57
N ASP A 341 8.95 10.24 -2.32
CA ASP A 341 9.26 10.66 -3.69
C ASP A 341 10.60 11.40 -3.74
N PHE A 342 10.85 12.26 -2.75
CA PHE A 342 12.12 12.97 -2.62
C PHE A 342 13.29 11.99 -2.44
N PHE A 343 13.19 11.02 -1.54
CA PHE A 343 14.24 10.01 -1.34
C PHE A 343 14.45 9.14 -2.57
N ILE A 344 13.38 8.67 -3.23
CA ILE A 344 13.48 7.93 -4.50
C ILE A 344 14.30 8.72 -5.50
N CYS A 345 13.98 9.99 -5.68
CA CYS A 345 14.67 10.84 -6.63
C CYS A 345 16.12 11.17 -6.24
N LEU A 346 16.43 11.19 -4.95
CA LEU A 346 17.79 11.40 -4.44
C LEU A 346 18.66 10.17 -4.63
N PHE A 347 18.08 8.99 -4.42
CA PHE A 347 18.77 7.70 -4.48
C PHE A 347 18.89 7.16 -5.90
N THR A 348 17.94 7.49 -6.79
CA THR A 348 17.99 7.06 -8.19
C THR A 348 19.24 7.63 -8.88
N PRO A 349 20.08 6.78 -9.50
CA PRO A 349 21.21 7.24 -10.29
C PRO A 349 20.79 8.21 -11.39
N ARG A 350 21.54 9.31 -11.57
CA ARG A 350 21.18 10.39 -12.50
C ARG A 350 21.41 10.07 -13.98
N ASN A 351 22.20 9.05 -14.29
CA ASN A 351 22.49 8.61 -15.66
C ASN A 351 21.74 7.33 -16.02
N GLU A 352 20.80 7.43 -16.96
CA GLU A 352 19.95 6.33 -17.43
C GLU A 352 20.70 5.24 -18.22
N GLU A 353 21.85 5.55 -18.82
CA GLU A 353 22.65 4.54 -19.54
C GLU A 353 23.19 3.45 -18.59
N ASN A 354 23.39 3.78 -17.31
CA ASN A 354 23.77 2.80 -16.29
C ASN A 354 22.56 2.05 -15.70
N SER A 355 21.33 2.59 -15.76
CA SER A 355 20.16 1.93 -15.17
C SER A 355 19.62 0.79 -16.03
N ARG A 356 19.88 0.79 -17.35
CA ARG A 356 19.51 -0.33 -18.25
C ARG A 356 20.58 -1.41 -18.39
N GLN A 357 21.85 -1.11 -18.07
CA GLN A 357 22.98 -2.05 -18.24
C GLN A 357 23.69 -2.47 -16.96
N ASN A 358 23.52 -1.78 -15.83
CA ASN A 358 24.17 -2.15 -14.57
C ASN A 358 23.15 -2.52 -13.48
N LYS A 359 22.98 -3.83 -13.25
CA LYS A 359 22.46 -4.36 -11.97
C LYS A 359 23.39 -4.07 -10.77
N SER A 360 24.49 -3.35 -10.98
CA SER A 360 25.50 -2.98 -9.98
C SER A 360 25.81 -1.49 -9.97
N GLY A 361 24.83 -0.63 -10.26
CA GLY A 361 24.99 0.82 -10.07
C GLY A 361 25.45 1.09 -8.63
N LYS A 362 26.63 1.70 -8.46
CA LYS A 362 27.13 2.11 -7.15
C LYS A 362 26.11 3.06 -6.51
N SER A 363 25.79 2.81 -5.25
CA SER A 363 24.85 3.63 -4.49
C SER A 363 25.19 5.11 -4.56
N GLN A 364 24.18 5.95 -4.76
CA GLN A 364 24.30 7.41 -4.60
C GLN A 364 24.48 7.83 -3.14
N VAL A 365 24.23 6.93 -2.20
CA VAL A 365 24.40 7.14 -0.76
C VAL A 365 25.63 6.36 -0.31
N LYS A 366 26.59 7.05 0.31
CA LYS A 366 27.81 6.46 0.86
C LYS A 366 27.63 5.94 2.28
N SER A 367 26.83 6.63 3.09
CA SER A 367 26.57 6.27 4.48
C SER A 367 25.29 6.96 4.98
N VAL A 368 24.67 6.36 6.00
CA VAL A 368 23.50 6.87 6.69
C VAL A 368 23.77 6.74 8.19
N TYR A 369 23.54 7.80 8.96
CA TYR A 369 23.78 7.76 10.40
C TYR A 369 22.96 8.80 11.17
N PHE A 370 22.77 8.52 12.46
CA PHE A 370 22.16 9.45 13.40
C PHE A 370 23.22 10.33 14.06
N TYR A 371 22.80 11.53 14.45
CA TYR A 371 23.57 12.49 15.21
C TYR A 371 22.71 13.06 16.34
N GLU A 372 23.35 13.58 17.39
CA GLU A 372 22.67 14.10 18.59
C GLU A 372 21.66 13.10 19.18
N SER A 373 22.08 11.84 19.39
CA SER A 373 21.23 10.78 19.95
C SER A 373 19.93 10.54 19.19
N GLY A 374 19.89 10.80 17.87
CA GLY A 374 18.72 10.56 17.03
C GLY A 374 17.89 11.81 16.68
N LYS A 375 18.28 13.01 17.14
CA LYS A 375 17.62 14.25 16.69
C LYS A 375 17.87 14.58 15.23
N THR A 376 19.01 14.13 14.69
CA THR A 376 19.39 14.44 13.31
C THR A 376 19.75 13.16 12.58
N LEU A 377 19.16 12.97 11.41
CA LEU A 377 19.50 11.93 10.46
C LEU A 377 20.29 12.54 9.31
N LYS A 378 21.44 11.93 8.98
CA LYS A 378 22.31 12.38 7.89
C LYS A 378 22.48 11.29 6.85
N PHE A 379 22.42 11.69 5.58
CA PHE A 379 22.78 10.83 4.44
C PHE A 379 23.95 11.47 3.71
N GLN A 380 25.09 10.80 3.68
CA GLN A 380 26.22 11.26 2.89
C GLN A 380 26.08 10.73 1.46
N LEU A 381 26.16 11.61 0.47
CA LEU A 381 25.97 11.27 -0.94
C LEU A 381 27.31 11.09 -1.68
N SER A 382 27.25 10.42 -2.82
CA SER A 382 28.39 10.24 -3.72
C SER A 382 28.70 11.49 -4.55
N TRP A 383 27.80 12.46 -4.53
CA TRP A 383 27.88 13.73 -5.26
C TRP A 383 27.59 14.90 -4.31
N ASP A 384 28.03 16.09 -4.68
CA ASP A 384 27.94 17.31 -3.87
C ASP A 384 27.08 18.34 -4.59
N THR A 385 26.12 18.92 -3.86
CA THR A 385 25.15 19.90 -4.39
C THR A 385 25.75 21.19 -4.90
N ARG A 386 26.97 21.52 -4.46
CA ARG A 386 27.71 22.69 -4.91
C ARG A 386 28.22 22.55 -6.34
N TYR A 387 28.35 21.32 -6.83
CA TYR A 387 28.81 21.04 -8.17
C TYR A 387 27.65 20.56 -9.05
N PRO A 388 27.54 21.04 -10.30
CA PRO A 388 26.65 20.42 -11.28
C PRO A 388 27.01 18.95 -11.42
N SER A 389 26.01 18.07 -11.56
CA SER A 389 26.34 16.69 -11.89
C SER A 389 26.94 16.63 -13.29
N SER A 390 27.79 15.64 -13.54
CA SER A 390 28.50 15.47 -14.83
C SER A 390 27.56 15.35 -16.05
N ASP A 391 26.27 15.17 -15.81
CA ASP A 391 25.17 15.00 -16.76
C ASP A 391 24.22 16.21 -16.85
N ARG A 392 24.40 17.25 -16.03
CA ARG A 392 23.61 18.49 -16.08
C ARG A 392 24.46 19.70 -15.75
N GLN A 393 24.54 20.68 -16.66
CA GLN A 393 25.40 21.86 -16.51
C GLN A 393 25.01 22.80 -15.35
N GLU A 394 23.79 22.73 -14.84
CA GLU A 394 23.31 23.58 -13.74
C GLU A 394 23.32 22.85 -12.39
N SER A 395 23.74 23.52 -11.31
CA SER A 395 23.64 22.97 -9.97
C SER A 395 22.21 23.05 -9.43
N LEU A 396 21.82 22.09 -8.58
CA LEU A 396 20.50 22.05 -7.94
C LEU A 396 20.19 23.38 -7.20
N ALA A 397 21.20 23.97 -6.57
CA ALA A 397 21.09 25.25 -5.89
C ALA A 397 20.79 26.43 -6.83
N GLN A 398 21.40 26.47 -8.02
CA GLN A 398 21.17 27.52 -9.03
C GLN A 398 19.74 27.45 -9.58
N THR A 399 19.28 26.25 -9.93
CA THR A 399 17.93 26.05 -10.46
C THR A 399 16.86 26.38 -9.40
N ILE A 400 17.09 25.99 -8.14
CA ILE A 400 16.17 26.24 -7.03
C ILE A 400 16.14 27.74 -6.63
N SER A 401 17.29 28.42 -6.61
CA SER A 401 17.38 29.86 -6.29
C SER A 401 16.52 30.74 -7.20
N THR A 402 16.37 30.35 -8.46
CA THR A 402 15.56 31.08 -9.45
C THR A 402 14.05 30.90 -9.19
N ILE A 403 13.66 29.73 -8.68
CA ILE A 403 12.28 29.40 -8.34
C ILE A 403 11.86 30.06 -7.01
N PHE A 404 12.78 30.19 -6.06
CA PHE A 404 12.58 30.95 -4.82
C PHE A 404 12.32 32.45 -5.02
N LYS A 405 12.64 32.99 -6.20
CA LYS A 405 12.38 34.39 -6.55
C LYS A 405 11.00 34.60 -7.20
N GLN A 406 10.21 33.55 -7.37
CA GLN A 406 8.87 33.61 -7.97
C GLN A 406 7.80 33.74 -6.88
N GLU A 407 6.87 34.69 -7.04
CA GLU A 407 5.78 34.94 -6.08
C GLU A 407 4.79 33.77 -5.95
N THR A 408 4.68 32.93 -6.99
CA THR A 408 3.83 31.73 -7.01
C THR A 408 4.53 30.59 -7.74
N ILE A 409 4.74 29.46 -7.06
CA ILE A 409 5.36 28.27 -7.64
C ILE A 409 4.26 27.38 -8.25
N ALA A 410 4.09 27.46 -9.58
CA ALA A 410 3.28 26.51 -10.32
C ALA A 410 4.11 25.28 -10.70
N ILE A 411 3.85 24.14 -10.07
CA ILE A 411 4.48 22.86 -10.45
C ILE A 411 3.52 22.10 -11.38
N PRO A 412 3.91 21.79 -12.62
CA PRO A 412 3.10 20.95 -13.51
C PRO A 412 2.83 19.57 -12.88
N LYS A 413 1.60 19.05 -13.02
CA LYS A 413 1.23 17.71 -12.54
C LYS A 413 2.11 16.59 -13.15
N SER A 414 2.72 16.84 -14.31
CA SER A 414 3.43 15.88 -15.15
C SER A 414 4.97 15.86 -14.99
N ALA A 415 5.54 16.55 -14.01
CA ALA A 415 7.00 16.63 -13.88
C ALA A 415 7.55 15.56 -12.90
N GLU A 416 8.12 14.47 -13.44
CA GLU A 416 8.64 13.27 -12.76
C GLU A 416 10.17 13.30 -12.54
N ASN A 417 10.72 14.40 -11.99
CA ASN A 417 12.17 14.46 -11.74
C ASN A 417 12.51 14.99 -10.35
N THR A 418 13.76 14.78 -9.90
CA THR A 418 14.27 15.19 -8.57
C THR A 418 13.96 16.64 -8.22
N ARG A 419 14.00 17.55 -9.20
CA ARG A 419 13.60 18.96 -9.04
C ARG A 419 12.14 19.09 -8.61
N SER A 420 11.24 18.33 -9.20
CA SER A 420 9.80 18.38 -8.92
C SER A 420 9.46 17.70 -7.59
N ALA A 421 10.14 16.62 -7.23
CA ALA A 421 10.01 15.99 -5.91
C ALA A 421 10.49 16.94 -4.79
N ILE A 422 11.63 17.63 -4.99
CA ILE A 422 12.11 18.67 -4.06
C ILE A 422 11.10 19.80 -3.95
N LEU A 423 10.58 20.31 -5.07
CA LEU A 423 9.59 21.39 -5.06
C LEU A 423 8.24 20.96 -4.45
N ARG A 424 7.83 19.69 -4.60
CA ARG A 424 6.65 19.12 -3.95
C ARG A 424 6.86 19.02 -2.43
N LEU A 425 7.98 18.42 -1.99
CA LEU A 425 8.35 18.37 -0.57
C LEU A 425 8.40 19.78 0.03
N TRP A 426 9.04 20.72 -0.67
CA TRP A 426 9.16 22.11 -0.25
C TRP A 426 7.82 22.86 -0.24
N ARG A 427 6.96 22.66 -1.25
CA ARG A 427 5.59 23.21 -1.26
C ARG A 427 4.76 22.66 -0.10
N GLN A 428 4.85 21.37 0.18
CA GLN A 428 4.18 20.78 1.35
C GLN A 428 4.73 21.33 2.67
N MET A 429 6.03 21.67 2.72
CA MET A 429 6.62 22.42 3.84
C MET A 429 6.11 23.87 3.94
N ALA A 430 5.58 24.47 2.86
CA ALA A 430 5.22 25.89 2.77
C ALA A 430 3.71 26.21 2.96
N ILE A 431 2.77 25.25 2.83
CA ILE A 431 1.31 25.50 2.76
C ILE A 431 0.54 25.28 4.09
N SER A 432 1.19 24.97 5.21
CA SER A 432 0.49 24.74 6.50
C SER A 432 -0.04 26.04 7.14
N GLU A 433 -1.34 26.08 7.48
CA GLU A 433 -2.08 27.24 8.01
C GLU A 433 -1.62 27.76 9.39
N SER A 434 -0.76 27.01 10.09
CA SER A 434 -0.27 27.40 11.43
C SER A 434 1.05 28.16 11.45
N GLY A 435 1.51 28.69 10.32
CA GLY A 435 2.71 29.53 10.29
C GLY A 435 4.01 28.72 10.42
N PHE A 436 4.98 29.14 9.64
CA PHE A 436 6.27 28.49 9.45
C PHE A 436 7.19 28.73 10.65
N MET A 437 7.76 27.66 11.20
CA MET A 437 8.98 27.69 12.03
C MET A 437 9.76 26.39 11.73
N GLY A 438 10.74 26.30 10.83
CA GLY A 438 11.35 27.27 9.91
C GLY A 438 12.04 26.53 8.73
N PRO A 439 12.84 27.23 7.90
CA PRO A 439 13.66 26.62 6.86
C PRO A 439 14.87 25.95 7.52
N GLY A 440 15.04 24.62 7.39
CA GLY A 440 16.19 23.92 7.99
C GLY A 440 15.90 22.57 8.66
N VAL A 441 14.68 22.03 8.55
CA VAL A 441 14.39 20.64 8.99
C VAL A 441 14.98 19.64 8.00
N ILE A 442 14.79 19.86 6.70
CA ILE A 442 15.36 19.03 5.64
C ILE A 442 16.17 19.94 4.72
N TYR A 443 17.48 19.73 4.65
CA TYR A 443 18.38 20.57 3.85
C TYR A 443 19.64 19.82 3.44
N MET A 444 20.32 20.35 2.42
CA MET A 444 21.60 19.83 1.96
C MET A 444 22.75 20.71 2.46
N GLU A 445 23.82 20.10 2.96
CA GLU A 445 25.09 20.74 3.29
C GLU A 445 26.21 20.04 2.48
N GLY A 446 26.58 20.61 1.34
CA GLY A 446 27.56 20.00 0.43
C GLY A 446 27.06 18.67 -0.15
N ASP A 447 27.73 17.58 0.22
CA ASP A 447 27.37 16.20 -0.14
C ASP A 447 26.42 15.53 0.85
N THR A 448 25.98 16.21 1.91
CA THR A 448 25.20 15.59 2.98
C THR A 448 23.77 16.11 3.00
N LEU A 449 22.78 15.21 2.91
CA LEU A 449 21.39 15.52 3.25
C LEU A 449 21.20 15.41 4.76
N ILE A 450 20.58 16.41 5.35
CA ILE A 450 20.28 16.50 6.78
C ILE A 450 18.77 16.54 6.96
N VAL A 451 18.25 15.64 7.81
CA VAL A 451 16.88 15.63 8.32
C VAL A 451 16.96 15.79 9.84
N ALA A 452 16.75 17.02 10.31
CA ALA A 452 16.84 17.39 11.71
C ALA A 452 15.47 17.56 12.34
N SER A 453 15.32 17.10 13.58
CA SER A 453 14.14 17.41 14.38
C SER A 453 14.07 18.91 14.67
N ARG A 454 12.85 19.39 14.92
CA ARG A 454 12.65 20.72 15.48
C ARG A 454 13.23 20.76 16.90
N LYS A 455 13.80 21.91 17.28
CA LYS A 455 14.26 22.16 18.66
C LYS A 455 13.07 22.31 19.61
#